data_AF-A0A4S9PTU1-F1
#
_entry.id   AF-A0A4S9PTU1-F1
#
_cell.length_a   1.000
_cell.length_b   1.000
_cell.length_c   1.000
_cell.angle_alpha   90.00
_cell.angle_beta   90.00
_cell.angle_gamma   90.00
#
_symmetry.space_group_name_H-M   'P 1'
#
loop_
_entity.id
_entity.type
_entity.pdbx_description
1 polymer ?
#
loop_
_entity_poly.entity_id
_entity_poly.type
_entity_poly.pdbx_seq_one_letter_code
_entity_poly.pdbx_strand_id
1 'polypeptide(L)'
;MPGDDDLIEAAKSTAVDYYDLLGITFENSSESDIRRAYRRTALKYHPDKNADKPDIVEKFHLLQIANDILSSPEYKAIYDNARRVKQEKEERHQAFEGRRRQMKEDLENRENASLKRKHQEEEEGDKLQREIQRLAADGKRRRLERQEQLNRERLEEEERLDREKNGYISPQQSAPKTGTGVSDIDRSVKVVWSKDGPGAEIDKDRLKVMFTTFGKLQDVAVLKEKKKRIGESKSKSLVASALIVYESVVGAHAAISDYKKRSDSDPDFKAFDSVYWASNKEPDFLQRPSTPVPSTPGSDKPSTQRPLRDIPGLDSPITPLKQSGGGLRKVPSFASFSSAKNSPVATSASSPSLEELTMIRLKNAEKRRLEEQIRKEEAGEED
;
A
#
# COMPACT_ATOMS: atom_id res chain seq x y z
N MET A 1 39.98 72.61 13.25
CA MET A 1 38.79 72.50 12.39
C MET A 1 38.87 71.17 11.67
N PRO A 2 37.74 70.48 11.44
CA PRO A 2 37.69 69.37 10.49
C PRO A 2 38.17 69.83 9.11
N GLY A 3 38.72 68.91 8.31
CA GLY A 3 39.09 69.19 6.93
C GLY A 3 37.86 69.25 6.00
N ASP A 4 38.05 69.79 4.81
CA ASP A 4 36.97 69.90 3.81
C ASP A 4 36.41 68.51 3.43
N ASP A 5 37.26 67.48 3.37
CA ASP A 5 36.87 66.09 3.16
C ASP A 5 36.03 65.53 4.33
N ASP A 6 36.39 65.84 5.57
CA ASP A 6 35.64 65.43 6.78
C ASP A 6 34.23 66.06 6.79
N LEU A 7 34.11 67.32 6.37
CA LEU A 7 32.82 68.01 6.24
C LEU A 7 31.96 67.40 5.13
N ILE A 8 32.55 66.94 4.03
CA ILE A 8 31.86 66.21 2.96
C ILE A 8 31.39 64.83 3.45
N GLU A 9 32.18 64.11 4.23
CA GLU A 9 31.77 62.83 4.83
C GLU A 9 30.65 63.04 5.87
N ALA A 10 30.80 64.02 6.76
CA ALA A 10 29.78 64.40 7.73
C ALA A 10 28.47 64.86 7.05
N ALA A 11 28.53 65.57 5.91
CA ALA A 11 27.36 65.92 5.11
C ALA A 11 26.70 64.70 4.42
N LYS A 12 27.46 63.67 4.04
CA LYS A 12 26.90 62.40 3.54
C LYS A 12 26.33 61.55 4.67
N SER A 13 26.84 61.70 5.89
CA SER A 13 26.40 60.99 7.09
C SER A 13 25.06 61.52 7.60
N THR A 14 24.00 60.78 7.30
CA THR A 14 22.63 61.08 7.77
C THR A 14 22.32 60.41 9.12
N ALA A 15 23.35 60.22 9.96
CA ALA A 15 23.21 59.64 11.29
C ALA A 15 22.62 60.62 12.32
N VAL A 16 22.85 61.92 12.13
CA VAL A 16 22.34 63.02 12.97
C VAL A 16 21.56 64.00 12.09
N ASP A 17 20.41 64.48 12.56
CA ASP A 17 19.72 65.58 11.89
C ASP A 17 20.27 66.94 12.39
N TYR A 18 20.99 67.64 11.52
CA TYR A 18 21.64 68.92 11.85
C TYR A 18 20.64 70.07 11.98
N TYR A 19 19.48 69.99 11.33
CA TYR A 19 18.40 70.96 11.49
C TYR A 19 17.74 70.81 12.86
N ASP A 20 17.46 69.56 13.28
CA ASP A 20 16.93 69.28 14.62
C ASP A 20 17.94 69.65 15.72
N LEU A 21 19.24 69.43 15.50
CA LEU A 21 20.29 69.79 16.46
C LEU A 21 20.37 71.32 16.71
N LEU A 22 20.15 72.12 15.66
CA LEU A 22 20.04 73.59 15.77
C LEU A 22 18.65 74.04 16.27
N GLY A 23 17.65 73.16 16.24
CA GLY A 23 16.27 73.44 16.60
C GLY A 23 15.58 74.37 15.59
N ILE A 24 15.75 74.09 14.30
CA ILE A 24 15.11 74.76 13.16
C ILE A 24 14.44 73.73 12.25
N THR A 25 13.35 74.10 11.57
CA THR A 25 12.73 73.22 10.57
C THR A 25 13.47 73.35 9.23
N PHE A 26 13.54 72.25 8.49
CA PHE A 26 14.12 72.20 7.13
C PHE A 26 13.55 73.30 6.21
N GLU A 27 12.23 73.50 6.27
CA GLU A 27 11.48 74.47 5.46
C GLU A 27 11.81 75.94 5.77
N ASN A 28 12.24 76.25 6.99
CA ASN A 28 12.58 77.61 7.44
C ASN A 28 14.11 77.83 7.55
N SER A 29 14.90 77.11 6.76
CA SER A 29 16.37 77.08 6.85
C SER A 29 17.10 78.22 6.11
N SER A 30 16.66 79.46 6.32
CA SER A 30 17.39 80.65 5.86
C SER A 30 18.77 80.73 6.52
N GLU A 31 19.80 81.16 5.78
CA GLU A 31 21.16 81.32 6.32
C GLU A 31 21.19 82.24 7.56
N SER A 32 20.35 83.28 7.55
CA SER A 32 20.22 84.20 8.69
C SER A 32 19.64 83.53 9.95
N ASP A 33 18.78 82.53 9.77
CA ASP A 33 18.15 81.77 10.85
C ASP A 33 19.03 80.62 11.33
N ILE A 34 19.76 79.95 10.43
CA ILE A 34 20.82 78.99 10.78
C ILE A 34 21.86 79.69 11.68
N ARG A 35 22.40 80.85 11.25
CA ARG A 35 23.36 81.63 12.05
C ARG A 35 22.76 82.10 13.38
N ARG A 36 21.46 82.45 13.44
CA ARG A 36 20.77 82.85 14.69
C ARG A 36 20.58 81.66 15.63
N ALA A 37 20.16 80.52 15.10
CA ALA A 37 19.94 79.29 15.84
C ALA A 37 21.25 78.76 16.42
N TYR A 38 22.33 78.73 15.62
CA TYR A 38 23.67 78.37 16.07
C TYR A 38 24.15 79.26 17.21
N ARG A 39 24.03 80.59 17.12
CA ARG A 39 24.40 81.48 18.26
C ARG A 39 23.60 81.15 19.53
N ARG A 40 22.30 80.84 19.41
CA ARG A 40 21.44 80.46 20.54
C ARG A 40 21.83 79.12 21.16
N THR A 41 22.12 78.10 20.36
CA THR A 41 22.51 76.76 20.84
C THR A 41 23.95 76.73 21.33
N ALA A 42 24.89 77.38 20.65
CA ALA A 42 26.28 77.53 21.07
C ALA A 42 26.40 78.22 22.43
N LEU A 43 25.62 79.28 22.71
CA LEU A 43 25.59 79.92 24.04
C LEU A 43 25.03 79.01 25.14
N LYS A 44 24.11 78.09 24.80
CA LYS A 44 23.52 77.13 25.74
C LYS A 44 24.49 75.99 26.08
N TYR A 45 25.21 75.49 25.08
CA TYR A 45 26.13 74.35 25.20
C TYR A 45 27.61 74.75 25.21
N HIS A 46 27.92 76.03 25.51
CA HIS A 46 29.29 76.54 25.48
C HIS A 46 30.18 75.80 26.51
N PRO A 47 31.39 75.33 26.14
CA PRO A 47 32.24 74.54 27.04
C PRO A 47 32.65 75.31 28.29
N ASP A 48 32.97 76.61 28.19
CA ASP A 48 33.33 77.48 29.32
C ASP A 48 32.28 77.51 30.45
N LYS A 49 30.99 77.39 30.11
CA LYS A 49 29.88 77.39 31.08
C LYS A 49 29.47 76.00 31.56
N ASN A 50 30.03 74.95 30.96
CA ASN A 50 29.58 73.57 31.11
C ASN A 50 30.76 72.58 31.21
N ALA A 51 31.92 73.05 31.67
CA ALA A 51 33.18 72.30 31.64
C ALA A 51 33.11 70.93 32.36
N ASP A 52 32.23 70.79 33.34
CA ASP A 52 32.04 69.56 34.14
C ASP A 52 31.30 68.43 33.40
N LYS A 53 30.86 68.63 32.15
CA LYS A 53 29.96 67.69 31.42
C LYS A 53 30.50 67.33 30.03
N PRO A 54 31.12 66.14 29.86
CA PRO A 54 31.68 65.72 28.56
C PRO A 54 30.62 65.65 27.46
N ASP A 55 29.41 65.17 27.76
CA ASP A 55 28.26 65.13 26.83
C ASP A 55 27.92 66.48 26.19
N ILE A 56 28.23 67.60 26.87
CA ILE A 56 27.97 68.95 26.35
C ILE A 56 29.10 69.38 25.41
N VAL A 57 30.34 68.96 25.67
CA VAL A 57 31.49 69.20 24.78
C VAL A 57 31.27 68.47 23.44
N GLU A 58 30.82 67.21 23.47
CA GLU A 58 30.50 66.44 22.26
C GLU A 58 29.34 67.08 21.46
N LYS A 59 28.26 67.50 22.14
CA LYS A 59 27.14 68.21 21.50
C LYS A 59 27.56 69.56 20.93
N PHE A 60 28.47 70.28 21.58
CA PHE A 60 29.02 71.53 21.08
C PHE A 60 29.86 71.30 19.81
N HIS A 61 30.65 70.22 19.76
CA HIS A 61 31.40 69.85 18.55
C HIS A 61 30.46 69.48 17.39
N LEU A 62 29.41 68.69 17.65
CA LEU A 62 28.37 68.40 16.65
C LEU A 62 27.64 69.67 16.17
N LEU A 63 27.43 70.66 17.06
CA LEU A 63 26.84 71.96 16.71
C LEU A 63 27.74 72.81 15.83
N GLN A 64 29.07 72.74 16.00
CA GLN A 64 30.03 73.37 15.10
C GLN A 64 29.95 72.74 13.70
N ILE A 65 30.05 71.41 13.63
CA ILE A 65 29.95 70.65 12.36
C ILE A 65 28.61 70.95 11.65
N ALA A 66 27.49 70.96 12.40
CA ALA A 66 26.18 71.32 11.87
C ALA A 66 26.13 72.74 11.28
N ASN A 67 26.75 73.72 11.95
CA ASN A 67 26.85 75.08 11.43
C ASN A 67 27.72 75.15 10.18
N ASP A 68 28.86 74.46 10.16
CA ASP A 68 29.82 74.54 9.04
C ASP A 68 29.25 73.89 7.77
N ILE A 69 28.53 72.77 7.92
CA ILE A 69 27.79 72.10 6.83
C ILE A 69 26.63 72.98 6.34
N LEU A 70 25.80 73.51 7.25
CA LEU A 70 24.58 74.24 6.87
C LEU A 70 24.83 75.70 6.46
N SER A 71 25.98 76.28 6.82
CA SER A 71 26.40 77.62 6.40
C SER A 71 27.04 77.65 5.01
N SER A 72 27.60 76.53 4.54
CA SER A 72 28.13 76.44 3.17
C SER A 72 27.05 75.96 2.20
N PRO A 73 26.78 76.66 1.08
CA PRO A 73 25.77 76.21 0.13
C PRO A 73 26.13 74.87 -0.53
N GLU A 74 27.43 74.55 -0.64
CA GLU A 74 27.91 73.30 -1.22
C GLU A 74 27.66 72.11 -0.28
N TYR A 75 28.12 72.20 0.98
CA TYR A 75 27.91 71.13 1.95
C TYR A 75 26.43 70.97 2.34
N LYS A 76 25.66 72.07 2.41
CA LYS A 76 24.21 72.04 2.58
C LYS A 76 23.53 71.25 1.45
N ALA A 77 23.90 71.49 0.20
CA ALA A 77 23.33 70.77 -0.94
C ALA A 77 23.66 69.26 -0.92
N ILE A 78 24.86 68.87 -0.47
CA ILE A 78 25.24 67.46 -0.27
C ILE A 78 24.39 66.83 0.84
N TYR A 79 24.23 67.51 1.97
CA TYR A 79 23.45 67.05 3.11
C TYR A 79 21.96 66.89 2.80
N ASP A 80 21.35 67.91 2.19
CA ASP A 80 19.93 67.90 1.81
C ASP A 80 19.63 66.77 0.80
N ASN A 81 20.55 66.51 -0.13
CA ASN A 81 20.44 65.39 -1.07
C ASN A 81 20.57 64.04 -0.35
N ALA A 82 21.57 63.87 0.53
CA ALA A 82 21.75 62.65 1.31
C ALA A 82 20.53 62.34 2.19
N ARG A 83 19.95 63.37 2.85
CA ARG A 83 18.72 63.27 3.65
C ARG A 83 17.53 62.80 2.82
N ARG A 84 17.31 63.39 1.64
CA ARG A 84 16.25 62.97 0.70
C ARG A 84 16.43 61.54 0.20
N VAL A 85 17.66 61.15 -0.18
CA VAL A 85 17.96 59.78 -0.65
C VAL A 85 17.76 58.75 0.46
N LYS A 86 18.06 59.08 1.72
CA LYS A 86 17.73 58.22 2.86
C LYS A 86 16.22 58.03 3.02
N GLN A 87 15.45 59.12 2.98
CA GLN A 87 13.99 59.08 3.08
C GLN A 87 13.36 58.24 1.96
N GLU A 88 13.73 58.51 0.69
CA GLU A 88 13.26 57.74 -0.47
C GLU A 88 13.63 56.25 -0.36
N LYS A 89 14.85 55.93 0.09
CA LYS A 89 15.28 54.54 0.31
C LYS A 89 14.47 53.85 1.41
N GLU A 90 14.14 54.56 2.48
CA GLU A 90 13.38 54.04 3.63
C GLU A 90 11.90 53.85 3.27
N GLU A 91 11.26 54.83 2.63
CA GLU A 91 9.92 54.71 2.04
C GLU A 91 9.84 53.56 1.04
N ARG A 92 10.82 53.44 0.15
CA ARG A 92 10.93 52.32 -0.79
C ARG A 92 11.04 51.00 -0.03
N HIS A 93 11.86 50.92 1.02
CA HIS A 93 12.00 49.70 1.82
C HIS A 93 10.66 49.31 2.44
N GLN A 94 10.00 50.23 3.14
CA GLN A 94 8.67 50.03 3.74
C GLN A 94 7.61 49.60 2.71
N ALA A 95 7.58 50.23 1.53
CA ALA A 95 6.64 49.92 0.44
C ALA A 95 6.86 48.52 -0.20
N PHE A 96 8.03 47.92 -0.03
CA PHE A 96 8.33 46.55 -0.47
C PHE A 96 8.38 45.53 0.69
N GLU A 97 8.56 45.96 1.93
CA GLU A 97 8.51 45.12 3.14
C GLU A 97 7.17 44.39 3.27
N GLY A 98 6.04 45.07 3.08
CA GLY A 98 4.70 44.45 3.20
C GLY A 98 4.52 43.25 2.28
N ARG A 99 4.85 43.40 0.98
CA ARG A 99 4.78 42.31 -0.01
C ARG A 99 5.83 41.23 0.25
N ARG A 100 7.06 41.61 0.61
CA ARG A 100 8.14 40.66 0.95
C ARG A 100 7.79 39.82 2.18
N ARG A 101 7.16 40.43 3.20
CA ARG A 101 6.67 39.75 4.40
C ARG A 101 5.55 38.78 4.07
N GLN A 102 4.54 39.20 3.30
CA GLN A 102 3.46 38.32 2.86
C GLN A 102 3.96 37.11 2.06
N MET A 103 4.87 37.30 1.10
CA MET A 103 5.46 36.18 0.34
C MET A 103 6.31 35.25 1.22
N LYS A 104 7.02 35.81 2.21
CA LYS A 104 7.78 35.01 3.18
C LYS A 104 6.84 34.17 4.06
N GLU A 105 5.77 34.79 4.57
CA GLU A 105 4.79 34.15 5.47
C GLU A 105 3.97 33.06 4.77
N ASP A 106 3.58 33.26 3.50
CA ASP A 106 2.95 32.21 2.68
C ASP A 106 3.89 31.01 2.46
N LEU A 107 5.17 31.28 2.20
CA LEU A 107 6.19 30.25 2.01
C LEU A 107 6.46 29.47 3.30
N GLU A 108 6.68 30.15 4.43
CA GLU A 108 6.86 29.52 5.75
C GLU A 108 5.61 28.70 6.17
N ASN A 109 4.40 29.20 5.91
CA ASN A 109 3.17 28.45 6.17
C ASN A 109 3.06 27.19 5.30
N ARG A 110 3.43 27.27 4.03
CA ARG A 110 3.39 26.13 3.09
C ARG A 110 4.43 25.07 3.44
N GLU A 111 5.62 25.47 3.87
CA GLU A 111 6.67 24.58 4.37
C GLU A 111 6.24 23.91 5.69
N ASN A 112 5.76 24.68 6.68
CA ASN A 112 5.23 24.13 7.93
C ASN A 112 4.06 23.17 7.72
N ALA A 113 3.15 23.44 6.78
CA ALA A 113 2.05 22.53 6.44
C ALA A 113 2.52 21.24 5.74
N SER A 114 3.70 21.24 5.10
CA SER A 114 4.35 20.05 4.55
C SER A 114 5.04 19.25 5.66
N LEU A 115 5.84 19.91 6.49
CA LEU A 115 6.54 19.30 7.63
C LEU A 115 5.57 18.66 8.64
N LYS A 116 4.48 19.36 8.97
CA LYS A 116 3.46 18.84 9.89
C LYS A 116 2.79 17.57 9.37
N ARG A 117 2.52 17.48 8.05
CA ARG A 117 1.98 16.25 7.44
C ARG A 117 2.96 15.09 7.51
N LYS A 118 4.24 15.33 7.19
CA LYS A 118 5.29 14.30 7.34
C LYS A 118 5.39 13.77 8.77
N HIS A 119 5.39 14.67 9.77
CA HIS A 119 5.43 14.27 11.18
C HIS A 119 4.19 13.47 11.61
N GLN A 120 3.01 13.81 11.09
CA GLN A 120 1.78 13.06 11.34
C GLN A 120 1.83 11.66 10.68
N GLU A 121 2.28 11.55 9.43
CA GLU A 121 2.47 10.27 8.75
C GLU A 121 3.51 9.38 9.46
N GLU A 122 4.59 9.97 9.97
CA GLU A 122 5.64 9.28 10.73
C GLU A 122 5.09 8.78 12.08
N GLU A 123 4.40 9.62 12.84
CA GLU A 123 3.70 9.20 14.07
C GLU A 123 2.66 8.10 13.85
N GLU A 124 1.90 8.15 12.75
CA GLU A 124 0.92 7.13 12.40
C GLU A 124 1.60 5.82 11.98
N GLY A 125 2.71 5.89 11.23
CA GLY A 125 3.57 4.75 10.93
C GLY A 125 4.12 4.08 12.18
N ASP A 126 4.62 4.87 13.13
CA ASP A 126 5.13 4.41 14.42
C ASP A 126 4.06 3.70 15.26
N LYS A 127 2.85 4.27 15.32
CA LYS A 127 1.69 3.67 16.01
C LYS A 127 1.29 2.34 15.35
N LEU A 128 1.24 2.29 14.02
CA LEU A 128 0.94 1.08 13.26
C LEU A 128 2.00 0.00 13.47
N GLN A 129 3.28 0.35 13.44
CA GLN A 129 4.38 -0.59 13.60
C GLN A 129 4.42 -1.19 15.02
N ARG A 130 4.11 -0.40 16.06
CA ARG A 130 3.94 -0.91 17.43
C ARG A 130 2.77 -1.89 17.55
N GLU A 131 1.63 -1.61 16.91
CA GLU A 131 0.49 -2.54 16.95
C GLU A 131 0.75 -3.82 16.14
N ILE A 132 1.45 -3.74 15.00
CA ILE A 132 1.93 -4.92 14.25
C ILE A 132 2.87 -5.75 15.14
N GLN A 133 3.82 -5.13 15.83
CA GLN A 133 4.75 -5.83 16.72
C GLN A 133 4.02 -6.52 17.89
N ARG A 134 3.01 -5.86 18.46
CA ARG A 134 2.14 -6.43 19.50
C ARG A 134 1.35 -7.64 18.99
N LEU A 135 0.71 -7.53 17.82
CA LEU A 135 -0.02 -8.62 17.19
C LEU A 135 0.89 -9.81 16.85
N ALA A 136 2.11 -9.54 16.36
CA ALA A 136 3.13 -10.55 16.08
C ALA A 136 3.61 -11.25 17.36
N ALA A 137 3.79 -10.52 18.47
CA ALA A 137 4.14 -11.10 19.77
C ALA A 137 3.03 -12.00 20.33
N ASP A 138 1.77 -11.57 20.27
CA ASP A 138 0.60 -12.38 20.67
C ASP A 138 0.40 -13.60 19.74
N GLY A 139 0.71 -13.47 18.45
CA GLY A 139 0.78 -14.58 17.50
C GLY A 139 1.87 -15.60 17.87
N LYS A 140 3.08 -15.12 18.15
CA LYS A 140 4.23 -15.94 18.59
C LYS A 140 3.93 -16.66 19.90
N ARG A 141 3.33 -16.00 20.89
CA ARG A 141 2.95 -16.62 22.18
C ARG A 141 2.02 -17.81 21.96
N ARG A 142 0.95 -17.64 21.18
CA ARG A 142 -0.01 -18.72 20.89
C ARG A 142 0.60 -19.91 20.15
N ARG A 143 1.58 -19.68 19.26
CA ARG A 143 2.34 -20.77 18.60
C ARG A 143 3.20 -21.52 19.61
N LEU A 144 3.91 -20.80 20.50
CA LEU A 144 4.74 -21.41 21.54
C LEU A 144 3.89 -22.21 22.54
N GLU A 145 2.79 -21.65 23.05
CA GLU A 145 1.84 -22.34 23.95
C GLU A 145 1.29 -23.63 23.32
N ARG A 146 0.92 -23.60 22.03
CA ARG A 146 0.48 -24.80 21.31
C ARG A 146 1.61 -25.82 21.12
N GLN A 147 2.82 -25.38 20.81
CA GLN A 147 3.97 -26.26 20.66
C GLN A 147 4.35 -26.93 21.99
N GLU A 148 4.35 -26.17 23.10
CA GLU A 148 4.54 -26.69 24.46
C GLU A 148 3.43 -27.66 24.87
N GLN A 149 2.17 -27.39 24.50
CA GLN A 149 1.06 -28.30 24.75
C GLN A 149 1.25 -29.63 24.02
N LEU A 150 1.53 -29.60 22.71
CA LEU A 150 1.82 -30.81 21.92
C LEU A 150 3.05 -31.56 22.42
N ASN A 151 4.08 -30.85 22.90
CA ASN A 151 5.29 -31.48 23.42
C ASN A 151 5.05 -32.14 24.79
N ARG A 152 4.21 -31.54 25.64
CA ARG A 152 3.73 -32.12 26.90
C ARG A 152 2.84 -33.33 26.68
N GLU A 153 1.87 -33.25 25.76
CA GLU A 153 1.01 -34.38 25.38
C GLU A 153 1.86 -35.57 24.88
N ARG A 154 2.89 -35.29 24.07
CA ARG A 154 3.85 -36.31 23.59
C ARG A 154 4.69 -36.92 24.71
N LEU A 155 5.17 -36.11 25.66
CA LEU A 155 5.91 -36.59 26.84
C LEU A 155 5.02 -37.43 27.78
N GLU A 156 3.77 -37.04 27.99
CA GLU A 156 2.79 -37.82 28.76
C GLU A 156 2.44 -39.14 28.04
N GLU A 157 2.39 -39.17 26.71
CA GLU A 157 2.21 -40.39 25.92
C GLU A 157 3.44 -41.32 26.00
N GLU A 158 4.65 -40.77 25.90
CA GLU A 158 5.91 -41.51 26.07
C GLU A 158 6.03 -42.10 27.48
N GLU A 159 5.75 -41.32 28.54
CA GLU A 159 5.73 -41.80 29.92
C GLU A 159 4.65 -42.88 30.14
N ARG A 160 3.46 -42.74 29.54
CA ARG A 160 2.41 -43.76 29.58
C ARG A 160 2.86 -45.06 28.91
N LEU A 161 3.47 -44.97 27.73
CA LEU A 161 3.98 -46.13 27.00
C LEU A 161 5.07 -46.85 27.80
N ASP A 162 6.02 -46.14 28.39
CA ASP A 162 7.04 -46.74 29.25
C ASP A 162 6.44 -47.35 30.54
N ARG A 163 5.37 -46.75 31.08
CA ARG A 163 4.66 -47.29 32.24
C ARG A 163 3.84 -48.55 31.91
N GLU A 164 3.25 -48.64 30.72
CA GLU A 164 2.66 -49.89 30.20
C GLU A 164 3.74 -50.95 29.95
N LYS A 165 4.89 -50.55 29.40
CA LYS A 165 6.01 -51.43 29.05
C LYS A 165 6.72 -52.04 30.26
N ASN A 166 6.84 -51.28 31.36
CA ASN A 166 7.26 -51.78 32.68
C ASN A 166 6.12 -52.43 33.49
N GLY A 167 4.89 -52.39 32.99
CA GLY A 167 3.66 -52.74 33.71
C GLY A 167 2.98 -54.04 33.27
N TYR A 168 3.71 -55.01 32.72
CA TYR A 168 3.13 -56.30 32.29
C TYR A 168 3.83 -57.54 32.85
N ILE A 169 3.15 -58.22 33.78
CA ILE A 169 3.30 -59.66 34.04
C ILE A 169 1.95 -60.32 33.74
N SER A 170 2.01 -61.42 32.98
CA SER A 170 0.96 -62.28 32.38
C SER A 170 -0.27 -62.67 33.25
N PRO A 171 -1.33 -63.32 32.68
CA PRO A 171 -1.53 -63.74 31.28
C PRO A 171 -2.94 -63.48 30.66
N GLN A 172 -3.00 -63.69 29.35
CA GLN A 172 -4.18 -63.90 28.47
C GLN A 172 -5.58 -64.06 29.09
N GLN A 173 -6.53 -63.22 28.63
CA GLN A 173 -7.89 -63.65 28.32
C GLN A 173 -8.33 -63.09 26.96
N SER A 174 -8.86 -63.95 26.10
CA SER A 174 -9.27 -63.63 24.73
C SER A 174 -10.74 -63.21 24.66
N ALA A 175 -11.01 -61.98 24.22
CA ALA A 175 -12.32 -61.56 23.74
C ALA A 175 -12.35 -61.59 22.20
N PRO A 176 -13.48 -61.95 21.56
CA PRO A 176 -13.51 -62.21 20.12
C PRO A 176 -13.44 -60.92 19.29
N LYS A 177 -12.31 -60.71 18.61
CA LYS A 177 -12.20 -59.70 17.54
C LYS A 177 -12.90 -60.19 16.27
N THR A 178 -14.20 -59.92 16.15
CA THR A 178 -14.93 -60.04 14.88
C THR A 178 -14.84 -58.71 14.12
N GLY A 179 -14.24 -58.70 12.92
CA GLY A 179 -14.27 -57.55 12.01
C GLY A 179 -12.90 -57.10 11.53
N THR A 180 -12.44 -57.73 10.43
CA THR A 180 -11.49 -57.25 9.41
C THR A 180 -10.55 -56.07 9.76
N GLY A 181 -9.24 -56.26 9.59
CA GLY A 181 -8.21 -55.20 9.63
C GLY A 181 -8.24 -54.23 8.44
N VAL A 182 -9.43 -53.73 8.10
CA VAL A 182 -9.75 -52.82 7.01
C VAL A 182 -10.50 -51.64 7.62
N SER A 183 -10.08 -50.42 7.28
CA SER A 183 -10.60 -49.19 7.88
C SER A 183 -12.11 -49.00 7.63
N ASP A 184 -12.78 -48.22 8.48
CA ASP A 184 -14.21 -47.92 8.28
C ASP A 184 -14.47 -47.19 6.95
N ILE A 185 -13.53 -46.34 6.50
CA ILE A 185 -13.66 -45.61 5.22
C ILE A 185 -13.60 -46.58 4.03
N ASP A 186 -12.71 -47.58 4.06
CA ASP A 186 -12.60 -48.63 3.03
C ASP A 186 -13.77 -49.62 3.05
N ARG A 187 -14.56 -49.65 4.13
CA ARG A 187 -15.83 -50.41 4.24
C ARG A 187 -17.06 -49.56 4.01
N SER A 188 -16.90 -48.33 3.49
CA SER A 188 -18.01 -47.39 3.35
C SER A 188 -18.27 -46.95 1.91
N VAL A 189 -19.56 -46.88 1.59
CA VAL A 189 -20.10 -46.52 0.28
C VAL A 189 -20.88 -45.22 0.42
N LYS A 190 -20.65 -44.29 -0.51
CA LYS A 190 -21.36 -43.04 -0.61
C LYS A 190 -22.40 -43.11 -1.71
N VAL A 191 -23.62 -42.74 -1.34
CA VAL A 191 -24.82 -42.78 -2.18
C VAL A 191 -25.32 -41.36 -2.37
N VAL A 192 -25.74 -41.00 -3.59
CA VAL A 192 -26.23 -39.67 -3.95
C VAL A 192 -27.54 -39.81 -4.73
N TRP A 193 -28.54 -39.00 -4.39
CA TRP A 193 -29.83 -38.97 -5.09
C TRP A 193 -30.48 -37.59 -5.09
N SER A 194 -31.35 -37.37 -6.07
CA SER A 194 -32.28 -36.25 -6.13
C SER A 194 -33.44 -36.45 -5.15
N LYS A 195 -33.68 -35.50 -4.25
CA LYS A 195 -34.92 -35.41 -3.45
C LYS A 195 -36.11 -34.92 -4.28
N ASP A 196 -35.90 -34.49 -5.53
CA ASP A 196 -36.98 -34.21 -6.48
C ASP A 196 -37.46 -35.53 -7.13
N GLY A 197 -38.74 -35.86 -6.99
CA GLY A 197 -39.35 -37.08 -7.56
C GLY A 197 -39.26 -38.31 -6.64
N PRO A 198 -38.97 -39.52 -7.14
CA PRO A 198 -39.04 -40.76 -6.36
C PRO A 198 -38.04 -40.82 -5.19
N GLY A 199 -36.96 -40.03 -5.25
CA GLY A 199 -35.99 -39.95 -4.17
C GLY A 199 -36.44 -39.12 -2.95
N ALA A 200 -37.59 -38.44 -3.02
CA ALA A 200 -38.14 -37.64 -1.92
C ALA A 200 -38.33 -38.46 -0.62
N GLU A 201 -38.85 -39.68 -0.76
CA GLU A 201 -39.17 -40.63 0.32
C GLU A 201 -37.97 -41.48 0.79
N ILE A 202 -36.76 -41.19 0.33
CA ILE A 202 -35.55 -41.90 0.76
C ILE A 202 -35.01 -41.25 2.03
N ASP A 203 -35.22 -41.95 3.15
CA ASP A 203 -34.75 -41.59 4.50
C ASP A 203 -33.81 -42.66 5.08
N LYS A 204 -33.20 -42.38 6.25
CA LYS A 204 -32.15 -43.24 6.87
C LYS A 204 -32.58 -44.70 7.00
N ASP A 205 -33.84 -44.98 7.33
CA ASP A 205 -34.31 -46.36 7.52
C ASP A 205 -34.64 -47.08 6.21
N ARG A 206 -35.16 -46.38 5.18
CA ARG A 206 -35.31 -46.94 3.83
C ARG A 206 -33.93 -47.28 3.24
N LEU A 207 -32.93 -46.42 3.44
CA LEU A 207 -31.54 -46.69 3.07
C LEU A 207 -30.97 -47.94 3.74
N LYS A 208 -31.21 -48.13 5.05
CA LYS A 208 -30.81 -49.37 5.73
C LYS A 208 -31.43 -50.58 5.04
N VAL A 209 -32.75 -50.61 4.88
CA VAL A 209 -33.47 -51.74 4.26
C VAL A 209 -32.91 -52.06 2.88
N MET A 210 -32.84 -51.08 1.98
CA MET A 210 -32.31 -51.28 0.62
C MET A 210 -30.88 -51.84 0.64
N PHE A 211 -29.97 -51.22 1.41
CA PHE A 211 -28.54 -51.57 1.37
C PHE A 211 -28.14 -52.78 2.23
N THR A 212 -29.00 -53.26 3.15
CA THR A 212 -28.79 -54.57 3.82
C THR A 212 -28.74 -55.74 2.82
N THR A 213 -29.36 -55.60 1.64
CA THR A 213 -29.36 -56.60 0.56
C THR A 213 -27.96 -56.97 0.07
N PHE A 214 -26.97 -56.07 0.23
CA PHE A 214 -25.58 -56.30 -0.18
C PHE A 214 -24.68 -56.80 0.95
N GLY A 215 -25.14 -56.74 2.21
CA GLY A 215 -24.38 -57.14 3.38
C GLY A 215 -24.83 -56.46 4.67
N LYS A 216 -24.31 -56.92 5.81
CA LYS A 216 -24.62 -56.33 7.11
C LYS A 216 -24.05 -54.91 7.22
N LEU A 217 -24.90 -53.99 7.68
CA LEU A 217 -24.58 -52.58 7.87
C LEU A 217 -24.14 -52.32 9.32
N GLN A 218 -23.06 -51.56 9.48
CA GLN A 218 -22.56 -51.08 10.77
C GLN A 218 -23.24 -49.74 11.15
N ASP A 219 -23.31 -48.77 10.22
CA ASP A 219 -24.13 -47.54 10.36
C ASP A 219 -24.48 -46.94 8.98
N VAL A 220 -25.47 -46.04 8.97
CA VAL A 220 -25.91 -45.24 7.82
C VAL A 220 -26.04 -43.78 8.24
N ALA A 221 -25.22 -42.89 7.72
CA ALA A 221 -25.25 -41.46 8.02
C ALA A 221 -25.76 -40.65 6.81
N VAL A 222 -26.87 -39.93 6.95
CA VAL A 222 -27.34 -38.99 5.91
C VAL A 222 -26.64 -37.64 6.10
N LEU A 223 -25.99 -37.13 5.05
CA LEU A 223 -25.27 -35.86 5.05
C LEU A 223 -26.21 -34.70 4.71
N LYS A 224 -25.79 -33.47 5.04
CA LYS A 224 -26.53 -32.23 4.72
C LYS A 224 -26.82 -32.14 3.21
N GLU A 225 -28.10 -31.95 2.90
CA GLU A 225 -28.61 -31.74 1.55
C GLU A 225 -28.03 -30.48 0.89
N LYS A 226 -27.86 -30.50 -0.43
CA LYS A 226 -27.29 -29.39 -1.21
C LYS A 226 -28.05 -29.21 -2.52
N LYS A 227 -28.41 -27.95 -2.84
CA LYS A 227 -28.97 -27.62 -4.15
C LYS A 227 -27.88 -27.65 -5.22
N LYS A 228 -27.94 -28.60 -6.14
CA LYS A 228 -26.95 -28.81 -7.22
C LYS A 228 -27.64 -28.64 -8.57
N ARG A 229 -26.90 -28.20 -9.58
CA ARG A 229 -27.36 -28.27 -10.97
C ARG A 229 -27.02 -29.67 -11.51
N ILE A 230 -28.02 -30.49 -11.78
CA ILE A 230 -27.84 -31.82 -12.39
C ILE A 230 -28.05 -31.66 -13.91
N GLY A 231 -27.04 -32.03 -14.69
CA GLY A 231 -27.07 -31.93 -16.16
C GLY A 231 -27.11 -30.49 -16.69
N GLU A 232 -27.51 -30.35 -17.96
CA GLU A 232 -27.58 -29.06 -18.66
C GLU A 232 -28.81 -28.21 -18.29
N SER A 233 -29.80 -28.78 -17.58
CA SER A 233 -31.04 -28.08 -17.20
C SER A 233 -30.77 -26.74 -16.49
N LYS A 234 -31.60 -25.73 -16.74
CA LYS A 234 -31.44 -24.39 -16.13
C LYS A 234 -31.88 -24.33 -14.66
N SER A 235 -32.55 -25.36 -14.14
CA SER A 235 -32.99 -25.44 -12.74
C SER A 235 -31.92 -26.04 -11.81
N LYS A 236 -32.00 -25.72 -10.51
CA LYS A 236 -31.22 -26.38 -9.44
C LYS A 236 -32.12 -27.39 -8.75
N SER A 237 -31.75 -28.66 -8.77
CA SER A 237 -32.42 -29.73 -8.03
C SER A 237 -31.84 -29.89 -6.63
N LEU A 238 -32.62 -30.47 -5.72
CA LEU A 238 -32.21 -30.70 -4.33
C LEU A 238 -31.58 -32.09 -4.22
N VAL A 239 -30.28 -32.15 -3.90
CA VAL A 239 -29.51 -33.40 -3.85
C VAL A 239 -29.19 -33.76 -2.40
N ALA A 240 -29.56 -34.98 -2.03
CA ALA A 240 -29.16 -35.61 -0.78
C ALA A 240 -27.99 -36.58 -1.02
N SER A 241 -27.25 -36.89 0.04
CA SER A 241 -26.21 -37.91 0.00
C SER A 241 -26.07 -38.60 1.35
N ALA A 242 -25.74 -39.88 1.33
CA ALA A 242 -25.56 -40.69 2.53
C ALA A 242 -24.24 -41.47 2.46
N LEU A 243 -23.71 -41.81 3.63
CA LEU A 243 -22.58 -42.70 3.83
C LEU A 243 -23.11 -43.98 4.50
N ILE A 244 -22.79 -45.13 3.93
CA ILE A 244 -23.25 -46.45 4.37
C ILE A 244 -22.01 -47.26 4.71
N VAL A 245 -21.82 -47.60 5.99
CA VAL A 245 -20.67 -48.35 6.49
C VAL A 245 -21.08 -49.81 6.66
N TYR A 246 -20.32 -50.73 6.08
CA TYR A 246 -20.55 -52.17 6.18
C TYR A 246 -19.66 -52.82 7.25
N GLU A 247 -20.15 -53.90 7.87
CA GLU A 247 -19.32 -54.76 8.75
C GLU A 247 -18.15 -55.43 8.00
N SER A 248 -18.22 -55.51 6.67
CA SER A 248 -17.21 -56.13 5.81
C SER A 248 -17.06 -55.39 4.49
N VAL A 249 -15.83 -55.25 4.01
CA VAL A 249 -15.52 -54.65 2.69
C VAL A 249 -16.16 -55.40 1.54
N VAL A 250 -16.42 -56.69 1.69
CA VAL A 250 -17.13 -57.49 0.68
C VAL A 250 -18.55 -56.97 0.46
N GLY A 251 -19.23 -56.51 1.51
CA GLY A 251 -20.56 -55.88 1.39
C GLY A 251 -20.52 -54.52 0.70
N ALA A 252 -19.50 -53.71 1.01
CA ALA A 252 -19.28 -52.43 0.35
C ALA A 252 -18.95 -52.59 -1.15
N HIS A 253 -18.10 -53.56 -1.51
CA HIS A 253 -17.81 -53.89 -2.90
C HIS A 253 -19.06 -54.42 -3.63
N ALA A 254 -19.82 -55.35 -3.02
CA ALA A 254 -21.06 -55.85 -3.61
C ALA A 254 -22.09 -54.73 -3.86
N ALA A 255 -22.21 -53.78 -2.94
CA ALA A 255 -23.07 -52.60 -3.10
C ALA A 255 -22.66 -51.68 -4.25
N ILE A 256 -21.41 -51.73 -4.73
CA ILE A 256 -20.93 -50.94 -5.88
C ILE A 256 -20.99 -51.78 -7.17
N SER A 257 -20.57 -53.05 -7.13
CA SER A 257 -20.51 -53.93 -8.30
C SER A 257 -21.89 -54.37 -8.81
N ASP A 258 -22.84 -54.58 -7.90
CA ASP A 258 -24.15 -55.15 -8.21
C ASP A 258 -25.28 -54.12 -8.18
N TYR A 259 -25.06 -52.93 -7.59
CA TYR A 259 -25.99 -51.80 -7.70
C TYR A 259 -26.38 -51.53 -9.15
N LYS A 260 -25.40 -51.46 -10.06
CA LYS A 260 -25.64 -51.17 -11.48
C LYS A 260 -26.45 -52.26 -12.22
N LYS A 261 -26.47 -53.49 -11.70
CA LYS A 261 -27.32 -54.59 -12.22
C LYS A 261 -28.74 -54.52 -11.63
N ARG A 262 -28.86 -54.03 -10.40
CA ARG A 262 -30.14 -53.87 -9.68
C ARG A 262 -30.89 -52.59 -10.06
N SER A 263 -30.20 -51.48 -10.39
CA SER A 263 -30.83 -50.25 -10.89
C SER A 263 -31.65 -50.45 -12.17
N ASP A 264 -31.30 -51.46 -12.96
CA ASP A 264 -31.98 -51.80 -14.21
C ASP A 264 -33.21 -52.72 -14.00
N SER A 265 -33.29 -53.42 -12.86
CA SER A 265 -34.34 -54.41 -12.55
C SER A 265 -35.27 -54.01 -11.40
N ASP A 266 -34.84 -53.11 -10.52
CA ASP A 266 -35.53 -52.71 -9.31
C ASP A 266 -35.74 -51.18 -9.28
N PRO A 267 -37.00 -50.69 -9.29
CA PRO A 267 -37.30 -49.26 -9.34
C PRO A 267 -36.85 -48.49 -8.10
N ASP A 268 -36.70 -49.12 -6.93
CA ASP A 268 -36.20 -48.45 -5.72
C ASP A 268 -34.71 -48.06 -5.89
N PHE A 269 -33.90 -48.89 -6.55
CA PHE A 269 -32.50 -48.57 -6.83
C PHE A 269 -32.33 -47.57 -7.98
N LYS A 270 -33.34 -47.41 -8.85
CA LYS A 270 -33.32 -46.42 -9.94
C LYS A 270 -33.43 -44.96 -9.46
N ALA A 271 -33.82 -44.75 -8.19
CA ALA A 271 -33.90 -43.41 -7.60
C ALA A 271 -32.53 -42.80 -7.22
N PHE A 272 -31.43 -43.58 -7.28
CA PHE A 272 -30.08 -43.09 -6.96
C PHE A 272 -29.35 -42.58 -8.22
N ASP A 273 -28.73 -41.40 -8.12
CA ASP A 273 -27.94 -40.81 -9.20
C ASP A 273 -26.55 -41.49 -9.31
N SER A 274 -25.95 -41.84 -8.17
CA SER A 274 -24.64 -42.51 -8.13
C SER A 274 -24.36 -43.19 -6.79
N VAL A 275 -23.63 -44.30 -6.86
CA VAL A 275 -23.13 -45.10 -5.73
C VAL A 275 -21.63 -45.34 -5.97
N TYR A 276 -20.78 -44.94 -5.03
CA TYR A 276 -19.31 -45.00 -5.17
C TYR A 276 -18.59 -45.13 -3.83
N TRP A 277 -17.33 -45.56 -3.84
CA TRP A 277 -16.50 -45.65 -2.63
C TRP A 277 -16.38 -44.30 -1.91
N ALA A 278 -16.51 -44.27 -0.58
CA ALA A 278 -16.48 -43.03 0.18
C ALA A 278 -15.13 -42.29 0.13
N SER A 279 -14.03 -43.04 0.04
CA SER A 279 -12.67 -42.58 -0.24
C SER A 279 -12.49 -42.00 -1.66
N ASN A 280 -13.48 -42.15 -2.54
CA ASN A 280 -13.45 -41.87 -3.99
C ASN A 280 -12.43 -42.73 -4.78
N LYS A 281 -11.85 -43.75 -4.15
CA LYS A 281 -10.90 -44.71 -4.74
C LYS A 281 -11.28 -46.12 -4.30
N GLU A 282 -11.23 -47.09 -5.19
CA GLU A 282 -11.40 -48.50 -4.79
C GLU A 282 -10.24 -48.93 -3.88
N PRO A 283 -10.50 -49.57 -2.72
CA PRO A 283 -9.46 -50.01 -1.79
C PRO A 283 -8.39 -50.86 -2.49
N ASP A 284 -7.12 -50.53 -2.28
CA ASP A 284 -6.01 -51.05 -3.10
C ASP A 284 -5.86 -52.59 -3.04
N PHE A 285 -6.33 -53.23 -1.98
CA PHE A 285 -6.32 -54.70 -1.83
C PHE A 285 -7.39 -55.43 -2.67
N LEU A 286 -8.30 -54.72 -3.35
CA LEU A 286 -9.25 -55.30 -4.32
C LEU A 286 -8.72 -55.29 -5.76
N GLN A 287 -7.66 -54.51 -6.03
CA GLN A 287 -7.04 -54.45 -7.35
C GLN A 287 -6.30 -55.76 -7.63
N ARG A 288 -6.69 -56.49 -8.69
CA ARG A 288 -5.98 -57.70 -9.10
C ARG A 288 -4.54 -57.36 -9.48
N PRO A 289 -3.54 -58.17 -9.08
CA PRO A 289 -2.15 -57.89 -9.39
C PRO A 289 -1.92 -57.88 -10.90
N SER A 290 -1.59 -56.70 -11.44
CA SER A 290 -0.94 -56.56 -12.74
C SER A 290 0.45 -57.19 -12.63
N THR A 291 0.69 -58.27 -13.38
CA THR A 291 1.99 -58.96 -13.40
C THR A 291 3.07 -58.05 -14.00
N PRO A 292 4.13 -57.68 -13.25
CA PRO A 292 5.25 -56.92 -13.80
C PRO A 292 6.26 -57.86 -14.47
N VAL A 293 6.75 -57.50 -15.66
CA VAL A 293 7.86 -58.19 -16.34
C VAL A 293 9.09 -57.28 -16.31
N PRO A 294 10.31 -57.78 -15.95
CA PRO A 294 11.49 -56.93 -15.79
C PRO A 294 12.16 -56.49 -17.10
N SER A 295 13.07 -55.52 -16.98
CA SER A 295 13.99 -54.96 -18.00
C SER A 295 14.94 -56.03 -18.61
N THR A 296 15.72 -55.84 -19.69
CA THR A 296 16.77 -54.79 -19.93
C THR A 296 17.24 -54.80 -21.45
N PRO A 297 18.45 -54.40 -21.94
CA PRO A 297 18.58 -53.31 -22.94
C PRO A 297 19.27 -53.61 -24.32
N GLY A 298 19.22 -52.63 -25.24
CA GLY A 298 20.12 -52.43 -26.41
C GLY A 298 19.76 -53.21 -27.70
N SER A 299 20.19 -52.82 -28.92
CA SER A 299 20.75 -51.57 -29.48
C SER A 299 20.81 -51.65 -31.04
N ASP A 300 21.09 -50.53 -31.73
CA ASP A 300 21.34 -50.36 -33.20
C ASP A 300 20.12 -50.46 -34.16
N LYS A 301 19.98 -49.73 -35.31
CA LYS A 301 20.51 -48.47 -35.96
C LYS A 301 19.93 -48.44 -37.42
N PRO A 302 20.22 -47.48 -38.36
CA PRO A 302 20.48 -46.02 -38.32
C PRO A 302 19.76 -45.19 -39.46
N SER A 303 20.18 -43.92 -39.64
CA SER A 303 19.95 -42.99 -40.81
C SER A 303 18.60 -42.25 -40.89
N THR A 304 18.47 -41.00 -41.38
CA THR A 304 19.24 -40.23 -42.40
C THR A 304 19.40 -38.72 -42.06
N GLN A 305 20.33 -38.01 -42.74
CA GLN A 305 20.82 -36.66 -42.45
C GLN A 305 20.16 -35.50 -43.29
N ARG A 306 20.39 -34.25 -42.84
CA ARG A 306 20.34 -32.95 -43.59
C ARG A 306 21.56 -32.84 -44.58
N PRO A 307 21.76 -31.84 -45.51
CA PRO A 307 21.50 -30.38 -45.34
C PRO A 307 21.33 -29.42 -46.58
N LEU A 308 21.02 -28.14 -46.25
CA LEU A 308 21.46 -26.81 -46.81
C LEU A 308 21.69 -26.55 -48.33
N ARG A 309 21.13 -25.42 -48.86
CA ARG A 309 21.81 -24.41 -49.75
C ARG A 309 20.94 -23.18 -50.14
N ASP A 310 21.52 -21.99 -49.92
CA ASP A 310 21.60 -20.74 -50.73
C ASP A 310 20.44 -20.07 -51.53
N ILE A 311 20.72 -18.83 -51.96
CA ILE A 311 19.88 -17.67 -52.39
C ILE A 311 20.41 -17.22 -53.79
N PRO A 312 19.71 -16.49 -54.72
CA PRO A 312 18.62 -15.51 -54.49
C PRO A 312 17.52 -15.32 -55.59
N GLY A 313 16.59 -14.38 -55.35
CA GLY A 313 16.22 -13.31 -56.31
C GLY A 313 15.14 -13.54 -57.39
N LEU A 314 14.12 -12.66 -57.40
CA LEU A 314 13.37 -12.12 -58.54
C LEU A 314 12.57 -13.09 -59.46
N ASP A 315 11.23 -12.98 -59.43
CA ASP A 315 10.45 -12.59 -60.62
C ASP A 315 8.96 -12.33 -60.31
N SER A 316 8.38 -11.35 -61.01
CA SER A 316 6.92 -11.11 -61.10
C SER A 316 6.44 -11.44 -62.50
N PRO A 317 5.15 -11.75 -62.69
CA PRO A 317 4.48 -11.05 -63.80
C PRO A 317 3.02 -10.60 -63.54
N ILE A 318 2.79 -9.33 -63.88
CA ILE A 318 1.76 -8.86 -64.85
C ILE A 318 0.26 -8.84 -64.43
N THR A 319 -0.16 -7.62 -64.04
CA THR A 319 -1.26 -6.75 -64.56
C THR A 319 -2.22 -7.28 -65.66
N PRO A 320 -3.49 -6.80 -65.77
CA PRO A 320 -3.83 -5.42 -66.20
C PRO A 320 -4.81 -4.69 -65.26
N LEU A 321 -4.68 -3.39 -64.94
CA LEU A 321 -4.77 -2.17 -65.78
C LEU A 321 -6.23 -1.80 -66.16
N LYS A 322 -6.74 -0.69 -65.58
CA LYS A 322 -7.10 0.57 -66.31
C LYS A 322 -7.83 1.62 -65.41
N GLN A 323 -7.18 2.79 -65.25
CA GLN A 323 -7.69 4.20 -65.22
C GLN A 323 -9.02 4.56 -64.49
N SER A 324 -9.22 5.75 -63.91
CA SER A 324 -8.39 6.96 -63.66
C SER A 324 -9.16 7.94 -62.75
N GLY A 325 -8.53 9.05 -62.33
CA GLY A 325 -9.23 10.24 -61.81
C GLY A 325 -8.98 10.54 -60.33
N GLY A 326 -8.15 11.54 -60.05
CA GLY A 326 -7.85 11.98 -58.68
C GLY A 326 -8.88 12.97 -58.10
N GLY A 327 -8.81 13.23 -56.80
CA GLY A 327 -9.66 14.22 -56.13
C GLY A 327 -9.44 14.30 -54.62
N LEU A 328 -8.88 15.43 -54.15
CA LEU A 328 -8.51 15.75 -52.77
C LEU A 328 -9.63 15.45 -51.74
N ARG A 329 -9.28 14.82 -50.60
CA ARG A 329 -10.06 14.92 -49.34
C ARG A 329 -9.16 15.03 -48.11
N LYS A 330 -8.91 16.30 -47.73
CA LYS A 330 -8.95 16.88 -46.37
C LYS A 330 -8.88 15.92 -45.17
N VAL A 331 -7.77 16.02 -44.42
CA VAL A 331 -7.79 15.87 -42.95
C VAL A 331 -8.26 17.18 -42.30
N PRO A 332 -8.98 17.16 -41.17
CA PRO A 332 -9.39 18.38 -40.48
C PRO A 332 -8.21 19.05 -39.78
N SER A 333 -8.07 20.36 -39.99
CA SER A 333 -7.00 21.19 -39.47
C SER A 333 -7.14 21.49 -37.98
N PHE A 334 -6.08 21.24 -37.22
CA PHE A 334 -5.88 21.81 -35.89
C PHE A 334 -5.61 23.32 -36.02
N ALA A 335 -6.53 24.15 -35.52
CA ALA A 335 -6.34 25.48 -34.92
C ALA A 335 -7.59 26.37 -35.11
N SER A 336 -8.22 26.77 -34.01
CA SER A 336 -8.67 28.16 -33.82
C SER A 336 -8.94 28.43 -32.35
N PHE A 337 -8.16 29.36 -31.81
CA PHE A 337 -8.27 29.92 -30.47
C PHE A 337 -9.49 30.84 -30.39
N SER A 338 -10.26 30.76 -29.30
CA SER A 338 -11.08 31.89 -28.86
C SER A 338 -11.04 32.02 -27.33
N SER A 339 -10.90 33.25 -26.88
CA SER A 339 -10.70 33.62 -25.48
C SER A 339 -12.03 33.99 -24.83
N ALA A 340 -12.31 33.45 -23.65
CA ALA A 340 -13.36 33.94 -22.75
C ALA A 340 -12.87 33.85 -21.30
N LYS A 341 -13.05 34.93 -20.53
CA LYS A 341 -12.51 35.10 -19.17
C LYS A 341 -13.52 34.70 -18.10
N ASN A 342 -12.98 34.21 -16.98
CA ASN A 342 -13.47 34.29 -15.60
C ASN A 342 -14.93 33.89 -15.28
N SER A 343 -15.05 32.75 -14.58
CA SER A 343 -16.03 32.49 -13.51
C SER A 343 -15.42 31.45 -12.55
N PRO A 344 -15.84 31.36 -11.27
CA PRO A 344 -14.96 30.94 -10.19
C PRO A 344 -14.66 29.44 -10.14
N VAL A 345 -13.43 29.10 -9.74
CA VAL A 345 -13.01 27.72 -9.46
C VAL A 345 -13.70 27.21 -8.20
N ALA A 346 -14.56 26.21 -8.37
CA ALA A 346 -15.08 25.43 -7.27
C ALA A 346 -13.94 24.64 -6.59
N THR A 347 -14.04 24.43 -5.28
CA THR A 347 -13.05 23.68 -4.49
C THR A 347 -12.91 22.23 -4.98
N SER A 348 -11.92 21.96 -5.84
CA SER A 348 -11.58 20.62 -6.28
C SER A 348 -10.91 19.85 -5.14
N ALA A 349 -11.47 18.70 -4.78
CA ALA A 349 -10.84 17.76 -3.85
C ALA A 349 -9.40 17.43 -4.30
N SER A 350 -8.51 17.21 -3.33
CA SER A 350 -7.08 16.99 -3.57
C SER A 350 -6.83 15.66 -4.31
N SER A 351 -6.80 15.71 -5.64
CA SER A 351 -6.26 14.63 -6.46
C SER A 351 -4.80 14.40 -6.08
N PRO A 352 -4.40 13.20 -5.62
CA PRO A 352 -3.01 12.93 -5.27
C PRO A 352 -2.12 13.12 -6.50
N SER A 353 -0.92 13.66 -6.28
CA SER A 353 0.03 13.93 -7.34
C SER A 353 0.50 12.64 -8.05
N LEU A 354 1.02 12.75 -9.27
CA LEU A 354 1.47 11.57 -10.03
C LEU A 354 2.59 10.82 -9.29
N GLU A 355 3.46 11.56 -8.59
CA GLU A 355 4.53 11.04 -7.74
C GLU A 355 3.95 10.30 -6.52
N GLU A 356 3.01 10.90 -5.82
CA GLU A 356 2.29 10.33 -4.67
C GLU A 356 1.49 9.06 -5.04
N LEU A 357 0.79 9.06 -6.19
CA LEU A 357 0.16 7.87 -6.76
C LEU A 357 1.17 6.76 -7.10
N THR A 358 2.38 7.12 -7.52
CA THR A 358 3.45 6.16 -7.80
C THR A 358 4.01 5.58 -6.50
N MET A 359 4.20 6.41 -5.47
CA MET A 359 4.61 5.98 -4.14
C MET A 359 3.57 5.09 -3.45
N ILE A 360 2.27 5.39 -3.59
CA ILE A 360 1.18 4.54 -3.09
C ILE A 360 1.17 3.18 -3.80
N ARG A 361 1.41 3.15 -5.12
CA ARG A 361 1.54 1.88 -5.88
C ARG A 361 2.76 1.07 -5.44
N LEU A 362 3.90 1.71 -5.22
CA LEU A 362 5.12 1.07 -4.70
C LEU A 362 4.90 0.48 -3.30
N LYS A 363 4.39 1.28 -2.34
CA LYS A 363 4.07 0.81 -0.97
C LYS A 363 3.08 -0.36 -0.98
N ASN A 364 2.04 -0.31 -1.82
CA ASN A 364 1.07 -1.41 -1.93
C ASN A 364 1.64 -2.67 -2.58
N ALA A 365 2.55 -2.53 -3.56
CA ALA A 365 3.24 -3.66 -4.17
C ALA A 365 4.22 -4.32 -3.18
N GLU A 366 4.95 -3.53 -2.40
CA GLU A 366 5.86 -4.01 -1.35
C GLU A 366 5.10 -4.74 -0.23
N LYS A 367 4.01 -4.14 0.27
CA LYS A 367 3.11 -4.77 1.25
C LYS A 367 2.63 -6.15 0.77
N ARG A 368 2.14 -6.23 -0.48
CA ARG A 368 1.62 -7.47 -1.06
C ARG A 368 2.73 -8.53 -1.23
N ARG A 369 3.95 -8.11 -1.57
CA ARG A 369 5.12 -9.00 -1.67
C ARG A 369 5.51 -9.58 -0.30
N LEU A 370 5.50 -8.78 0.75
CA LEU A 370 5.72 -9.24 2.13
C LEU A 370 4.61 -10.21 2.58
N GLU A 371 3.35 -9.90 2.27
CA GLU A 371 2.20 -10.75 2.58
C GLU A 371 2.25 -12.11 1.84
N GLU A 372 2.64 -12.12 0.56
CA GLU A 372 2.88 -13.35 -0.20
C GLU A 372 4.11 -14.13 0.29
N GLN A 373 5.16 -13.45 0.79
CA GLN A 373 6.32 -14.12 1.37
C GLN A 373 5.98 -14.78 2.71
N ILE A 374 5.33 -14.06 3.63
CA ILE A 374 4.86 -14.60 4.92
C ILE A 374 3.95 -15.81 4.70
N ARG A 375 2.96 -15.69 3.79
CA ARG A 375 2.06 -16.80 3.47
C ARG A 375 2.77 -18.03 2.89
N LYS A 376 3.90 -17.83 2.20
CA LYS A 376 4.70 -18.92 1.62
C LYS A 376 5.66 -19.54 2.62
N GLU A 377 6.13 -18.78 3.61
CA GLU A 377 6.84 -19.29 4.78
C GLU A 377 5.87 -20.10 5.68
N GLU A 378 4.67 -19.57 5.97
CA GLU A 378 3.61 -20.29 6.70
C GLU A 378 3.21 -21.61 6.02
N ALA A 379 3.05 -21.63 4.69
CA ALA A 379 2.75 -22.84 3.94
C ALA A 379 3.94 -23.81 3.77
N GLY A 380 5.15 -23.41 4.17
CA GLY A 380 6.37 -24.23 4.15
C GLY A 380 6.76 -24.78 5.52
N GLU A 381 6.09 -24.35 6.60
CA GLU A 381 6.24 -24.89 7.96
C GLU A 381 5.14 -25.93 8.32
N GLU A 382 4.21 -26.23 7.39
CA GLU A 382 3.12 -27.21 7.56
C GLU A 382 3.39 -28.59 6.88
N ASP A 383 4.48 -28.72 6.10
CA ASP A 383 4.98 -29.98 5.48
C ASP A 383 6.20 -30.55 6.24
#